data_AF-A0A291PGT7-F1
#
_entry.id   AF-A0A291PGT7-F1
#
_cell.length_a   1.000
_cell.length_b   1.000
_cell.length_c   1.000
_cell.angle_alpha   90.00
_cell.angle_beta   90.00
_cell.angle_gamma   90.00
#
_symmetry.space_group_name_H-M   'P 1'
#
loop_
_entity.id
_entity.type
_entity.pdbx_description
1 polymer ?
#
loop_
_entity_poly.entity_id
_entity_poly.type
_entity_poly.pdbx_seq_one_letter_code
_entity_poly.pdbx_strand_id
1 'polypeptide(L)' 'MQNVTRFERHRAALEQHVHRTVTDPDIRQLMLDHIGGMGAAMHAESMNTDAALRLYDVRRRSPLRRFVLGVVEGVA' A
#
# COMPACT_ATOMS: atom_id res chain seq x y z
N MET A 1 5.31 -5.54 5.27
CA MET A 1 4.41 -5.35 6.43
C MET A 1 4.95 -4.42 7.54
N GLN A 2 6.26 -4.12 7.62
CA GLN A 2 6.81 -3.21 8.64
C GLN A 2 6.39 -1.73 8.47
N ASN A 3 6.11 -1.29 7.23
CA ASN A 3 5.70 0.10 6.97
C ASN A 3 4.28 0.41 7.49
N VAL A 4 3.33 -0.52 7.34
CA VAL A 4 1.96 -0.37 7.86
C VAL A 4 1.97 -0.23 9.37
N THR A 5 2.78 -1.03 10.07
CA THR A 5 2.92 -0.97 11.54
C THR A 5 3.63 0.28 12.04
N ARG A 6 4.44 0.94 11.20
CA ARG A 6 5.05 2.24 11.52
C ARG A 6 4.06 3.38 11.31
N PHE A 7 3.30 3.34 10.22
CA PHE A 7 2.26 4.33 9.94
C PHE A 7 1.18 4.32 11.03
N GLU A 8 0.64 3.15 11.40
CA GLU A 8 -0.38 3.07 12.45
C GLU A 8 0.11 3.62 13.80
N ARG A 9 1.39 3.40 14.13
CA ARG A 9 2.00 4.01 15.33
C ARG A 9 2.04 5.53 15.25
N HIS A 10 2.43 6.09 14.11
CA HIS A 10 2.45 7.53 13.92
C HIS A 10 1.05 8.14 13.89
N ARG A 11 0.08 7.43 13.29
CA ARG A 11 -1.35 7.80 13.29
C ARG A 11 -1.89 7.91 14.71
N ALA A 12 -1.68 6.88 15.53
CA ALA A 12 -2.13 6.86 16.92
C ALA A 12 -1.46 7.97 17.77
N ALA A 13 -0.17 8.24 17.55
CA ALA A 13 0.51 9.32 18.25
C ALA A 13 -0.06 10.70 17.86
N LEU A 14 -0.41 10.89 16.58
CA LEU A 14 -1.01 12.11 16.08
C LEU A 14 -2.44 12.32 16.62
N GLU A 15 -3.26 11.27 16.66
CA GLU A 15 -4.60 11.31 17.27
C GLU A 15 -4.52 11.71 18.75
N GLN A 16 -3.61 11.10 19.51
CA GLN A 16 -3.40 11.47 20.91
C GLN A 16 -2.93 12.91 21.07
N HIS A 17 -2.09 13.40 20.16
CA HIS A 17 -1.65 14.79 20.18
C HIS A 17 -2.83 15.73 19.96
N VAL A 18 -3.66 15.48 18.94
CA VAL A 18 -4.87 16.25 18.64
C VAL A 18 -5.85 16.26 19.82
N HIS A 19 -6.06 15.12 20.47
CA HIS A 19 -6.88 15.05 21.69
C HIS A 19 -6.37 15.92 22.85
N ARG A 20 -5.04 16.12 22.95
CA ARG A 20 -4.42 16.89 24.02
C ARG A 20 -4.33 18.39 23.71
N THR A 21 -4.12 18.75 22.45
CA THR A 21 -3.80 20.13 22.07
C THR A 21 -4.98 20.91 21.50
N VAL A 22 -5.98 20.22 20.92
CA VAL A 22 -7.13 20.87 20.29
C VAL A 22 -8.31 20.89 21.26
N THR A 23 -8.56 22.06 21.85
CA THR A 23 -9.63 22.26 22.83
C THR A 23 -10.99 22.37 22.15
N ASP A 24 -11.05 23.05 21.01
CA ASP A 24 -12.27 23.21 20.22
C ASP A 24 -12.76 21.83 19.71
N PRO A 25 -13.99 21.42 20.07
CA PRO A 25 -14.49 20.09 19.75
C PRO A 25 -14.73 19.88 18.25
N ASP A 26 -15.14 20.92 17.52
CA ASP A 26 -15.47 20.82 16.10
C ASP A 26 -14.19 20.75 15.25
N ILE A 27 -13.20 21.57 15.59
CA ILE A 27 -11.86 21.52 14.96
C ILE A 27 -11.17 20.20 15.30
N ARG A 28 -11.29 19.73 16.54
CA ARG A 28 -10.72 18.43 16.95
C ARG A 28 -11.34 17.29 16.13
N GLN A 29 -12.66 17.26 15.99
CA GLN A 29 -13.35 16.22 15.23
C GLN A 29 -12.93 16.26 13.76
N LEU A 30 -12.88 17.44 13.14
CA LEU A 30 -12.45 17.61 11.75
C LEU A 30 -11.01 17.11 11.51
N MET A 31 -10.10 17.39 12.46
CA MET A 31 -8.72 16.88 12.38
C MET A 31 -8.66 15.36 12.53
N LEU A 32 -9.44 14.78 13.45
CA LEU A 32 -9.51 13.32 13.62
C LEU A 32 -10.08 12.62 12.38
N ASP A 33 -11.14 13.18 11.79
CA ASP A 33 -11.75 12.65 10.57
C ASP A 33 -10.75 12.68 9.40
N HIS A 34 -9.97 13.76 9.28
CA HIS A 34 -8.91 13.86 8.28
C HIS A 34 -7.80 12.80 8.48
N ILE A 35 -7.36 12.59 9.72
CA ILE A 35 -6.38 11.55 10.08
C ILE A 35 -6.92 10.16 9.75
N GLY A 36 -8.20 9.90 10.05
CA GLY A 36 -8.89 8.66 9.66
C GLY A 36 -8.92 8.45 8.15
N GLY A 37 -9.23 9.50 7.39
CA GLY A 37 -9.23 9.48 5.92
C GLY A 37 -7.86 9.14 5.32
N MET A 38 -6.78 9.73 5.84
CA MET A 38 -5.42 9.38 5.44
C MET A 38 -5.08 7.91 5.74
N GLY A 39 -5.56 7.38 6.87
CA GLY A 39 -5.36 5.98 7.22
C GLY A 39 -6.04 5.02 6.24
N ALA A 40 -7.29 5.30 5.88
CA ALA A 40 -8.02 4.52 4.88
C ALA A 40 -7.32 4.56 3.50
N ALA A 41 -6.85 5.74 3.07
CA ALA A 41 -6.13 5.90 1.82
C ALA A 41 -4.83 5.08 1.78
N MET A 42 -4.04 5.12 2.86
CA MET A 42 -2.81 4.32 2.94
C MET A 42 -3.10 2.81 2.92
N HIS A 43 -4.18 2.38 3.57
CA HIS A 43 -4.57 0.98 3.53
C HIS A 43 -4.93 0.53 2.10
N ALA A 44 -5.69 1.36 1.38
CA ALA A 44 -6.03 1.11 -0.02
C ALA A 44 -4.77 1.08 -0.92
N GLU A 45 -3.82 1.99 -0.71
CA GLU A 45 -2.55 2.01 -1.43
C GLU A 45 -1.71 0.75 -1.15
N SER A 46 -1.65 0.31 0.11
CA SER A 46 -0.96 -0.92 0.49
C SER A 46 -1.58 -2.14 -0.17
N MET A 47 -2.91 -2.23 -0.24
CA MET A 47 -3.59 -3.34 -0.92
C MET A 47 -3.34 -3.32 -2.43
N ASN A 48 -3.40 -2.15 -3.05
CA ASN A 48 -3.12 -2.00 -4.49
C ASN A 48 -1.67 -2.38 -4.83
N THR A 49 -0.73 -1.97 -3.98
CA THR A 49 0.69 -2.34 -4.13
C THR A 49 0.90 -3.85 -3.99
N ASP A 50 0.27 -4.49 -3.00
CA ASP A 50 0.35 -5.96 -2.84
C ASP A 50 -0.24 -6.69 -4.06
N ALA A 51 -1.38 -6.22 -4.57
CA ALA A 51 -2.00 -6.76 -5.78
C ALA A 51 -1.10 -6.62 -7.02
N ALA A 52 -0.46 -5.46 -7.20
CA ALA A 52 0.47 -5.21 -8.30
C ALA A 52 1.71 -6.13 -8.20
N LEU A 53 2.27 -6.32 -7.01
CA LEU A 53 3.39 -7.24 -6.78
C LEU A 53 3.01 -8.69 -7.08
N ARG A 54 1.82 -9.15 -6.66
CA ARG A 54 1.31 -10.49 -7.00
C ARG A 54 1.14 -10.67 -8.51
N LEU A 55 0.58 -9.69 -9.20
CA LEU A 55 0.44 -9.73 -10.66
C LEU A 55 1.81 -9.81 -11.35
N TYR A 56 2.79 -9.02 -10.88
CA TYR A 56 4.15 -9.06 -11.38
C TYR A 56 4.81 -10.43 -11.18
N ASP A 57 4.68 -11.01 -9.98
CA ASP A 57 5.22 -12.35 -9.67
C ASP A 57 4.57 -13.45 -10.52
N VAL A 58 3.26 -13.37 -10.76
CA VAL A 58 2.54 -14.30 -11.67
C VAL A 58 3.06 -14.15 -13.11
N ARG A 59 3.25 -12.91 -13.59
CA ARG A 59 3.80 -12.65 -14.94
C ARG A 59 5.24 -13.14 -15.09
N ARG A 60 6.03 -13.06 -14.02
CA ARG A 60 7.43 -13.50 -13.99
C ARG A 60 7.57 -15.03 -13.89
N ARG A 61 6.63 -15.71 -13.22
CA ARG A 61 6.59 -17.17 -13.09
C ARG A 61 5.88 -17.89 -14.24
N SER A 62 5.26 -17.16 -15.17
CA SER A 62 4.67 -17.77 -16.36
C SER A 62 5.76 -18.43 -17.22
N PRO A 63 5.71 -19.75 -17.47
CA PRO A 63 6.71 -20.48 -18.27
C PRO A 63 6.71 -20.07 -19.75
N LEU A 64 5.73 -19.27 -20.19
CA LEU A 64 5.61 -18.78 -21.57
C LEU A 64 6.73 -17.80 -21.97
N ARG A 65 7.51 -17.26 -21.03
CA ARG A 65 8.70 -16.43 -21.35
C ARG A 65 9.92 -17.23 -21.84
N ARG A 66 9.94 -18.57 -21.73
CA ARG A 66 11.05 -19.39 -22.26
C ARG A 66 10.90 -19.78 -23.73
N PHE A 67 9.76 -19.50 -24.36
CA PHE A 67 9.47 -19.92 -25.73
C PHE A 67 9.50 -18.80 -26.77
N VAL A 68 10.07 -17.64 -26.44
CA VAL A 68 10.33 -16.57 -27.43
C VAL A 68 11.83 -16.27 -27.48
N LEU A 69 12.62 -17.30 -27.77
CA LEU A 69 13.86 -17.15 -28.50
C LEU A 69 13.83 -18.20 -29.62
N GLY A 70 13.07 -17.87 -30.67
CA GLY A 70 13.03 -18.68 -31.88
C GLY A 70 14.37 -18.59 -32.59
N VAL A 71 15.12 -19.69 -32.60
CA VAL A 71 15.73 -20.24 -33.82
C VAL A 71 15.57 -21.75 -33.72
N VAL A 72 14.63 -22.28 -34.50
CA VAL A 72 14.66 -23.66 -34.95
C VAL A 72 15.86 -23.74 -35.90
N GLU A 73 16.95 -24.37 -35.49
CA GLU A 73 17.94 -24.84 -36.47
C GLU A 73 17.31 -26.04 -37.19
N GLY A 74 17.07 -25.82 -38.48
CA GLY A 74 16.47 -26.79 -39.37
C GLY A 74 17.41 -27.97 -39.66
N VAL A 75 16.75 -29.09 -39.91
CA VAL A 75 17.23 -30.27 -40.63
C VAL A 75 18.06 -29.90 -41.87
N ALA A 76 19.28 -30.40 -41.94
CA ALA A 76 19.91 -31.01 -43.12
C ALA A 76 21.14 -31.83 -42.68
#